data_AF-A0A315XCC5-F1
#
_entry.id   AF-A0A315XCC5-F1
#
_cell.length_a   1.000
_cell.length_b   1.000
_cell.length_c   1.000
_cell.angle_alpha   90.00
_cell.angle_beta   90.00
_cell.angle_gamma   90.00
#
_symmetry.space_group_name_H-M   'P 1'
#
loop_
_entity.id
_entity.type
_entity.pdbx_description
1 polymer ?
#
loop_
_entity_poly.entity_id
_entity_poly.type
_entity_poly.pdbx_seq_one_letter_code
_entity_poly.pdbx_strand_id
1 'polypeptide(L)'
;MEQTYKFYVSGMHCRACVMLIDDRLKEYPGVTSARADLARREIIITGNLIGDQEKVIQDLNLILKSDGYTLSTNKTKKTIVWSEFYYALPMATTLIAVFIWLQKLGLVNLVSGNNVSYSTALVIGLIASVSTCLAIVGGLVLSLSASYAKSGAKARTQIMFHLGRLLTFFVLGGVIGTIGSALHLNWTVNLIISMVVGLVMLVLGFNLLDLTDFTQKFQIVMPKHIAKKVLAPREVFNFFTPFLVGGLTFFMPCGFTQSMQIYALSTGSFFKGALTMLIFVLGTLPMLSLLSFSSFSIISKPWQGIFFKTAGLIVMAMAIFNLLNLLAVAGIINPIFNL
;
A
#
# COMPACT_ATOMS: atom_id res chain seq x y z
N MET A 1 10.84 -34.43 25.52
CA MET A 1 10.21 -34.90 24.27
C MET A 1 9.76 -33.68 23.50
N GLU A 2 10.05 -33.59 22.20
CA GLU A 2 9.48 -32.52 21.38
C GLU A 2 7.97 -32.73 21.23
N GLN A 3 7.19 -31.69 21.53
CA GLN A 3 5.75 -31.67 21.35
C GLN A 3 5.40 -30.79 20.16
N THR A 4 4.36 -31.17 19.43
CA THR A 4 3.84 -30.39 18.31
C THR A 4 2.48 -29.84 18.68
N TYR A 5 2.34 -28.52 18.61
CA TYR A 5 1.11 -27.81 18.88
C TYR A 5 0.57 -27.19 17.60
N LYS A 6 -0.75 -27.21 17.48
CA LYS A 6 -1.47 -26.52 16.42
C LYS A 6 -2.30 -25.39 17.04
N PHE A 7 -2.07 -24.18 16.57
CA PHE A 7 -2.82 -22.99 17.00
C PHE A 7 -3.39 -22.24 15.80
N TYR A 8 -4.42 -21.44 16.05
CA TYR A 8 -4.97 -20.48 15.09
C TYR A 8 -4.42 -19.10 15.38
N VAL A 9 -4.14 -18.33 14.32
CA VAL A 9 -3.51 -17.02 14.43
C VAL A 9 -4.48 -15.94 13.94
N SER A 10 -4.75 -14.96 14.80
CA SER A 10 -5.47 -13.73 14.45
C SER A 10 -4.47 -12.61 14.11
N GLY A 11 -4.85 -11.74 13.18
CA GLY A 11 -4.03 -10.61 12.70
C GLY A 11 -3.15 -10.91 11.47
N MET A 12 -3.18 -12.14 10.93
CA MET A 12 -2.48 -12.44 9.67
C MET A 12 -3.28 -11.99 8.46
N HIS A 13 -2.77 -10.97 7.76
CA HIS A 13 -3.39 -10.41 6.55
C HIS A 13 -2.53 -10.60 5.28
N CYS A 14 -1.30 -11.10 5.42
CA CYS A 14 -0.31 -11.08 4.36
C CYS A 14 0.70 -12.25 4.45
N ARG A 15 1.33 -12.66 3.35
CA ARG A 15 2.39 -13.70 3.42
C ARG A 15 3.67 -13.20 4.12
N ALA A 16 3.89 -11.89 4.21
CA ALA A 16 4.96 -11.34 5.04
C ALA A 16 4.69 -11.57 6.54
N CYS A 17 3.41 -11.56 6.94
CA CYS A 17 2.94 -11.83 8.28
C CYS A 17 3.29 -13.26 8.70
N VAL A 18 3.17 -14.23 7.78
CA VAL A 18 3.62 -15.63 7.99
C VAL A 18 5.11 -15.69 8.31
N MET A 19 5.95 -15.02 7.53
CA MET A 19 7.40 -15.06 7.76
C MET A 19 7.79 -14.39 9.08
N LEU A 20 7.15 -13.28 9.42
CA LEU A 20 7.42 -12.55 10.65
C LEU A 20 7.07 -13.38 11.89
N ILE A 21 5.94 -14.08 11.87
CA ILE A 21 5.49 -14.94 12.97
C ILE A 21 6.38 -16.20 13.06
N ASP A 22 6.70 -16.85 11.94
CA ASP A 22 7.61 -18.00 11.90
C ASP A 22 8.96 -17.69 12.54
N ASP A 23 9.50 -16.54 12.20
CA ASP A 23 10.80 -16.10 12.68
C ASP A 23 10.75 -15.71 14.17
N ARG A 24 9.72 -14.96 14.58
CA ARG A 24 9.62 -14.49 15.96
C ARG A 24 9.42 -15.61 16.95
N LEU A 25 8.67 -16.64 16.56
CA LEU A 25 8.43 -17.79 17.43
C LEU A 25 9.63 -18.73 17.51
N LYS A 26 10.48 -18.80 16.47
CA LYS A 26 11.75 -19.55 16.56
C LYS A 26 12.76 -18.94 17.53
N GLU A 27 12.63 -17.65 17.83
CA GLU A 27 13.47 -16.99 18.85
C GLU A 27 13.02 -17.32 20.27
N TYR A 28 11.84 -17.90 20.46
CA TYR A 28 11.35 -18.28 21.78
C TYR A 28 12.10 -19.51 22.32
N PRO A 29 12.59 -19.49 23.57
CA PRO A 29 13.27 -20.62 24.17
C PRO A 29 12.41 -21.89 24.13
N GLY A 30 12.98 -22.96 23.57
CA GLY A 30 12.32 -24.25 23.46
C GLY A 30 11.53 -24.48 22.17
N VAL A 31 11.41 -23.50 21.26
CA VAL A 31 10.81 -23.72 19.92
C VAL A 31 11.88 -24.20 18.94
N THR A 32 11.73 -25.41 18.41
CA THR A 32 12.61 -25.97 17.38
C THR A 32 12.15 -25.58 15.98
N SER A 33 10.83 -25.49 15.75
CA SER A 33 10.28 -25.02 14.48
C SER A 33 8.92 -24.34 14.64
N ALA A 34 8.69 -23.31 13.83
CA ALA A 34 7.40 -22.66 13.69
C ALA A 34 7.08 -22.51 12.19
N ARG A 35 5.88 -22.94 11.79
CA ARG A 35 5.37 -22.84 10.41
C ARG A 35 3.92 -22.39 10.39
N ALA A 36 3.71 -21.15 9.99
CA ALA A 36 2.42 -20.52 9.80
C ALA A 36 1.91 -20.74 8.36
N ASP A 37 0.60 -20.89 8.26
CA ASP A 37 -0.14 -21.02 7.03
C ASP A 37 -1.18 -19.89 6.96
N LEU A 38 -0.98 -18.96 6.01
CA LEU A 38 -1.90 -17.84 5.80
C LEU A 38 -3.29 -18.31 5.38
N ALA A 39 -3.36 -19.29 4.48
CA ALA A 39 -4.62 -19.75 3.90
C ALA A 39 -5.50 -20.44 4.93
N ARG A 40 -4.87 -21.14 5.90
CA ARG A 40 -5.58 -21.80 7.01
C ARG A 40 -5.69 -20.91 8.25
N ARG A 41 -4.91 -19.83 8.32
CA ARG A 41 -4.70 -18.99 9.51
C ARG A 41 -4.28 -19.80 10.72
N GLU A 42 -3.39 -20.76 10.49
CA GLU A 42 -2.93 -21.71 11.47
C GLU A 42 -1.42 -21.62 11.61
N ILE A 43 -0.89 -22.04 12.75
CA ILE A 43 0.52 -22.24 12.96
C ILE A 43 0.77 -23.57 13.63
N ILE A 44 1.78 -24.28 13.11
CA ILE A 44 2.31 -25.50 13.71
C ILE A 44 3.63 -25.14 14.37
N ILE A 45 3.70 -25.35 15.69
CA ILE A 45 4.87 -25.08 16.51
C ILE A 45 5.35 -26.41 17.07
N THR A 46 6.62 -26.74 16.82
CA THR A 46 7.27 -27.94 17.36
C THR A 46 8.40 -27.49 18.28
N GLY A 47 8.45 -28.05 19.48
CA GLY A 47 9.43 -27.65 20.48
C GLY A 47 9.31 -28.38 21.80
N ASN A 48 10.28 -28.15 22.68
CA ASN A 48 10.24 -28.57 24.07
C ASN A 48 9.70 -27.42 24.93
N LEU A 49 8.38 -27.19 24.81
CA LEU A 49 7.66 -26.14 25.54
C LEU A 49 7.11 -26.72 26.85
N ILE A 50 7.23 -25.97 27.94
CA ILE A 50 6.89 -26.44 29.29
C ILE A 50 5.49 -25.94 29.67
N GLY A 51 4.57 -26.86 29.91
CA GLY A 51 3.22 -26.59 30.41
C GLY A 51 2.10 -27.03 29.47
N ASP A 52 0.87 -26.90 29.95
CA ASP A 52 -0.33 -27.23 29.16
C ASP A 52 -0.55 -26.24 28.01
N GLN A 53 -1.35 -26.65 27.04
CA GLN A 53 -1.62 -25.91 25.80
C GLN A 53 -2.07 -24.45 26.05
N GLU A 54 -2.80 -24.17 27.14
CA GLU A 54 -3.20 -22.80 27.52
C GLU A 54 -2.05 -21.94 28.02
N LYS A 55 -1.12 -22.52 28.80
CA LYS A 55 0.04 -21.82 29.33
C LYS A 55 1.02 -21.47 28.22
N VAL A 56 1.24 -22.41 27.30
CA VAL A 56 2.02 -22.18 26.07
C VAL A 56 1.43 -21.05 25.23
N ILE A 57 0.11 -21.00 25.06
CA ILE A 57 -0.55 -19.89 24.35
C ILE A 57 -0.34 -18.56 25.06
N GLN A 58 -0.45 -18.51 26.38
CA GLN A 58 -0.24 -17.27 27.13
C GLN A 58 1.18 -16.75 26.93
N ASP A 59 2.19 -17.59 27.10
CA ASP A 59 3.59 -17.23 26.98
C ASP A 59 3.93 -16.73 25.57
N LEU A 60 3.47 -17.44 24.54
CA LEU A 60 3.68 -17.04 23.15
C LEU A 60 2.89 -15.78 22.78
N ASN A 61 1.68 -15.59 23.33
CA ASN A 61 0.90 -14.38 23.14
C ASN A 61 1.53 -13.15 23.79
N LEU A 62 2.28 -13.27 24.88
CA LEU A 62 3.00 -12.13 25.46
C LEU A 62 3.97 -11.50 24.45
N ILE A 63 4.59 -12.33 23.61
CA ILE A 63 5.54 -11.89 22.59
C ILE A 63 4.81 -11.46 21.32
N LEU A 64 3.80 -12.21 20.88
CA LEU A 64 3.10 -11.92 19.63
C LEU A 64 2.15 -10.72 19.70
N LYS A 65 1.63 -10.41 20.90
CA LYS A 65 0.70 -9.28 21.11
C LYS A 65 1.40 -7.94 20.88
N SER A 66 2.72 -7.85 21.08
CA SER A 66 3.50 -6.67 20.67
C SER A 66 3.53 -6.49 19.15
N ASP A 67 3.33 -7.55 18.39
CA ASP A 67 3.42 -7.52 16.93
C ASP A 67 2.02 -7.51 16.28
N GLY A 68 0.97 -7.47 17.10
CA GLY A 68 -0.43 -7.40 16.66
C GLY A 68 -1.08 -8.75 16.38
N TYR A 69 -0.42 -9.86 16.71
CA TYR A 69 -0.93 -11.21 16.51
C TYR A 69 -1.40 -11.84 17.83
N THR A 70 -2.38 -12.73 17.73
CA THR A 70 -2.80 -13.55 18.88
C THR A 70 -3.08 -14.98 18.45
N LEU A 71 -2.61 -15.93 19.24
CA LEU A 71 -2.85 -17.37 19.13
C LEU A 71 -4.10 -17.78 19.90
N SER A 72 -4.89 -18.68 19.32
CA SER A 72 -6.04 -19.33 19.94
C SER A 72 -6.10 -20.82 19.65
N THR A 73 -6.72 -21.60 20.54
CA THR A 73 -7.01 -23.03 20.33
C THR A 73 -8.19 -23.24 19.38
N ASN A 74 -9.15 -22.33 19.41
CA ASN A 74 -10.34 -22.38 18.56
C ASN A 74 -10.12 -21.63 17.25
N LYS A 75 -10.64 -22.21 16.18
CA LYS A 75 -10.68 -21.58 14.86
C LYS A 75 -11.56 -20.35 14.94
N THR A 76 -10.96 -19.18 14.87
CA THR A 76 -11.68 -17.92 14.76
C THR A 76 -12.46 -17.93 13.45
N LYS A 77 -13.79 -18.11 13.52
CA LYS A 77 -14.64 -17.92 12.35
C LYS A 77 -14.52 -16.47 11.94
N LYS A 78 -14.05 -16.22 10.71
CA LYS A 78 -14.01 -14.89 10.10
C LYS A 78 -15.46 -14.41 9.95
N THR A 79 -15.92 -13.59 10.88
CA THR A 79 -17.17 -12.86 10.70
C THR A 79 -16.80 -11.57 9.98
N ILE A 80 -17.34 -11.38 8.78
CA ILE A 80 -17.25 -10.08 8.10
C ILE A 80 -17.94 -9.09 9.04
N VAL A 81 -17.16 -8.15 9.59
CA VAL A 81 -17.70 -7.10 10.46
C VAL A 81 -18.41 -6.08 9.57
N TRP A 82 -19.68 -6.34 9.25
CA TRP A 82 -20.50 -5.51 8.36
C TRP A 82 -20.71 -4.09 8.88
N SER A 83 -20.61 -3.88 10.20
CA SER A 83 -20.68 -2.55 10.80
C SER A 83 -19.55 -1.61 10.32
N GLU A 84 -18.38 -2.15 9.96
CA GLU A 84 -17.31 -1.31 9.40
C GLU A 84 -17.63 -0.88 7.95
N PHE A 85 -18.37 -1.70 7.18
CA PHE A 85 -18.80 -1.33 5.82
C PHE A 85 -19.85 -0.20 5.85
N TYR A 86 -20.70 -0.19 6.88
CA TYR A 86 -21.69 0.87 7.09
C TYR A 86 -21.04 2.26 7.19
N TYR A 87 -19.86 2.37 7.82
CA TYR A 87 -19.09 3.62 7.87
C TYR A 87 -18.15 3.81 6.68
N ALA A 88 -17.57 2.72 6.17
CA ALA A 88 -16.60 2.81 5.08
C ALA A 88 -17.23 3.23 3.74
N LEU A 89 -18.44 2.73 3.45
CA LEU A 89 -19.17 3.02 2.21
C LEU A 89 -19.47 4.52 2.03
N PRO A 90 -20.12 5.24 2.97
CA PRO A 90 -20.40 6.67 2.80
C PRO A 90 -19.10 7.49 2.72
N MET A 91 -18.06 7.11 3.45
CA MET A 91 -16.77 7.82 3.40
C MET A 91 -16.09 7.65 2.03
N ALA A 92 -16.10 6.43 1.47
CA ALA A 92 -15.60 6.16 0.13
C ALA A 92 -16.43 6.90 -0.94
N THR A 93 -17.76 6.82 -0.87
CA THR A 93 -18.66 7.52 -1.79
C THR A 93 -18.45 9.02 -1.75
N THR A 94 -18.27 9.60 -0.56
CA THR A 94 -18.01 11.05 -0.39
C THR A 94 -16.71 11.44 -1.06
N LEU A 95 -15.61 10.69 -0.83
CA LEU A 95 -14.32 10.97 -1.45
C LEU A 95 -14.34 10.81 -2.98
N ILE A 96 -15.05 9.80 -3.49
CA ILE A 96 -15.24 9.59 -4.93
C ILE A 96 -16.09 10.73 -5.54
N ALA A 97 -17.15 11.16 -4.86
CA ALA A 97 -17.98 12.28 -5.31
C ALA A 97 -17.18 13.59 -5.35
N VAL A 98 -16.37 13.86 -4.32
CA VAL A 98 -15.45 15.01 -4.31
C VAL A 98 -14.44 14.92 -5.45
N PHE A 99 -13.88 13.73 -5.72
CA PHE A 99 -12.98 13.52 -6.85
C PHE A 99 -13.65 13.82 -8.20
N ILE A 100 -14.86 13.28 -8.44
CA ILE A 100 -15.64 13.55 -9.67
C ILE A 100 -15.99 15.04 -9.78
N TRP A 101 -16.33 15.69 -8.67
CA TRP A 101 -16.61 17.12 -8.63
C TRP A 101 -15.38 17.95 -9.00
N LEU A 102 -14.21 17.64 -8.42
CA LEU A 102 -12.93 18.26 -8.77
C LEU A 102 -12.57 18.05 -10.25
N GLN A 103 -12.87 16.86 -10.80
CA GLN A 103 -12.70 16.58 -12.23
C GLN A 103 -13.60 17.47 -13.10
N LYS A 104 -14.88 17.63 -12.74
CA LYS A 104 -15.83 18.50 -13.45
C LYS A 104 -15.46 19.98 -13.41
N LEU A 105 -14.74 20.43 -12.37
CA LEU A 105 -14.23 21.81 -12.28
C LEU A 105 -13.10 22.11 -13.29
N GLY A 106 -12.70 21.14 -14.12
CA GLY A 106 -11.68 21.36 -15.14
C GLY A 106 -10.26 21.44 -14.59
N LEU A 107 -10.03 21.02 -13.33
CA LEU A 107 -8.68 20.92 -12.76
C LEU A 107 -7.78 19.95 -13.54
N VAL A 108 -8.37 18.99 -14.26
CA VAL A 108 -7.66 18.09 -15.19
C VAL A 108 -7.16 18.84 -16.43
N ASN A 109 -7.86 19.87 -16.88
CA ASN A 109 -7.43 20.71 -18.00
C ASN A 109 -6.19 21.56 -17.68
N LEU A 110 -5.88 21.78 -16.39
CA LEU A 110 -4.60 22.36 -15.98
C LEU A 110 -3.41 21.41 -16.23
N VAL A 111 -3.67 20.09 -16.37
CA VAL A 111 -2.67 19.06 -16.65
C VAL A 111 -2.53 18.83 -18.16
N SER A 112 -3.61 19.02 -18.93
CA SER A 112 -3.64 18.84 -20.39
C SER A 112 -3.12 20.05 -21.19
N GLY A 113 -2.72 21.15 -20.53
CA GLY A 113 -2.12 22.30 -21.18
C GLY A 113 -0.71 22.01 -21.71
N ASN A 114 -0.37 22.55 -22.89
CA ASN A 114 0.91 22.32 -23.60
C ASN A 114 2.17 22.69 -22.80
N ASN A 115 2.05 23.38 -21.66
CA ASN A 115 3.15 23.69 -20.74
C ASN A 115 2.62 23.74 -19.29
N VAL A 116 2.61 22.60 -18.60
CA VAL A 116 2.38 22.58 -17.15
C VAL A 116 3.60 23.23 -16.48
N SER A 117 3.39 24.42 -15.92
CA SER A 117 4.42 25.12 -15.16
C SER A 117 4.73 24.39 -13.85
N TYR A 118 5.90 24.66 -13.28
CA TYR A 118 6.27 24.08 -11.98
C TYR A 118 5.31 24.47 -10.84
N SER A 119 4.74 25.68 -10.87
CA SER A 119 3.72 26.08 -9.90
C SER A 119 2.43 25.27 -10.08
N THR A 120 2.03 24.99 -11.32
CA THR A 120 0.90 24.10 -11.61
C THR A 120 1.15 22.69 -11.10
N ALA A 121 2.36 22.13 -11.29
CA ALA A 121 2.74 20.82 -10.76
C ALA A 121 2.67 20.78 -9.21
N LEU A 122 3.11 21.85 -8.53
CA LEU A 122 3.03 21.99 -7.08
C LEU A 122 1.56 22.00 -6.60
N VAL A 123 0.70 22.80 -7.24
CA VAL A 123 -0.73 22.90 -6.91
C VAL A 123 -1.43 21.56 -7.13
N ILE A 124 -1.12 20.87 -8.23
CA ILE A 124 -1.65 19.53 -8.49
C ILE A 124 -1.19 18.54 -7.42
N GLY A 125 0.06 18.66 -6.94
CA GLY A 125 0.55 17.91 -5.79
C GLY A 125 -0.26 18.17 -4.51
N LEU A 126 -0.56 19.43 -4.20
CA LEU A 126 -1.37 19.80 -3.04
C LEU A 126 -2.78 19.21 -3.14
N ILE A 127 -3.44 19.35 -4.28
CA ILE A 127 -4.78 18.78 -4.54
C ILE A 127 -4.73 17.25 -4.46
N ALA A 128 -3.73 16.61 -5.07
CA ALA A 128 -3.55 15.17 -5.02
C ALA A 128 -3.46 14.66 -3.58
N SER A 129 -2.78 15.42 -2.70
CA SER A 129 -2.59 15.06 -1.30
C SER A 129 -3.83 15.13 -0.41
N VAL A 130 -4.92 15.76 -0.87
CA VAL A 130 -6.22 15.78 -0.18
C VAL A 130 -7.29 14.98 -0.92
N SER A 131 -6.91 14.29 -1.99
CA SER A 131 -7.81 13.53 -2.88
C SER A 131 -7.73 12.01 -2.63
N THR A 132 -8.07 11.21 -3.65
CA THR A 132 -7.92 9.75 -3.62
C THR A 132 -6.48 9.27 -3.41
N CYS A 133 -5.45 10.04 -3.81
CA CYS A 133 -4.07 9.65 -3.51
C CYS A 133 -3.79 9.61 -1.99
N LEU A 134 -4.53 10.41 -1.20
CA LEU A 134 -4.43 10.40 0.26
C LEU A 134 -4.90 9.08 0.86
N ALA A 135 -5.97 8.49 0.32
CA ALA A 135 -6.48 7.22 0.83
C ALA A 135 -5.45 6.09 0.66
N ILE A 136 -4.73 6.08 -0.46
CA ILE A 136 -3.75 5.04 -0.79
C ILE A 136 -2.42 5.31 -0.09
N VAL A 137 -1.80 6.47 -0.37
CA VAL A 137 -0.47 6.81 0.14
C VAL A 137 -0.53 7.13 1.63
N GLY A 138 -1.58 7.82 2.07
CA GLY A 138 -1.82 8.05 3.50
C GLY A 138 -2.04 6.73 4.24
N GLY A 139 -2.77 5.77 3.68
CA GLY A 139 -2.93 4.44 4.31
C GLY A 139 -1.63 3.66 4.46
N LEU A 140 -0.76 3.74 3.46
CA LEU A 140 0.57 3.15 3.51
C LEU A 140 1.45 3.81 4.58
N VAL A 141 1.44 5.15 4.63
CA VAL A 141 2.15 5.94 5.64
C VAL A 141 1.65 5.63 7.05
N LEU A 142 0.34 5.53 7.25
CA LEU A 142 -0.28 5.20 8.53
C LEU A 142 0.10 3.78 8.98
N SER A 143 0.09 2.81 8.05
CA SER A 143 0.50 1.43 8.33
C SER A 143 1.98 1.33 8.72
N LEU A 144 2.85 2.07 8.04
CA LEU A 144 4.27 2.22 8.39
C LEU A 144 4.43 2.87 9.78
N SER A 145 3.73 3.97 10.05
CA SER A 145 3.74 4.64 11.35
C SER A 145 3.33 3.68 12.47
N ALA A 146 2.29 2.87 12.26
CA ALA A 146 1.82 1.89 13.25
C ALA A 146 2.85 0.78 13.50
N SER A 147 3.52 0.28 12.46
CA SER A 147 4.58 -0.74 12.60
C SER A 147 5.81 -0.20 13.35
N TYR A 148 6.24 1.02 13.03
CA TYR A 148 7.49 1.58 13.57
C TYR A 148 7.31 2.42 14.84
N ALA A 149 6.07 2.72 15.25
CA ALA A 149 5.77 3.44 16.49
C ALA A 149 6.36 2.77 17.74
N LYS A 150 6.54 1.44 17.73
CA LYS A 150 7.08 0.66 18.86
C LYS A 150 8.62 0.66 18.95
N SER A 151 9.31 1.03 17.88
CA SER A 151 10.79 1.00 17.78
C SER A 151 11.49 2.27 18.29
N GLY A 152 10.74 3.30 18.68
CA GLY A 152 11.29 4.62 19.05
C GLY A 152 11.82 5.46 17.87
N ALA A 153 12.08 4.86 16.69
CA ALA A 153 12.64 5.50 15.51
C ALA A 153 11.59 6.20 14.62
N LYS A 154 10.63 6.90 15.24
CA LYS A 154 9.44 7.47 14.57
C LYS A 154 9.79 8.53 13.50
N ALA A 155 10.56 9.55 13.88
CA ALA A 155 10.97 10.62 12.97
C ALA A 155 11.84 10.09 11.82
N ARG A 156 12.78 9.19 12.14
CA ARG A 156 13.67 8.54 11.16
C ARG A 156 12.87 7.80 10.08
N THR A 157 11.85 7.04 10.49
CA THR A 157 10.98 6.28 9.57
C THR A 157 10.30 7.22 8.56
N GLN A 158 9.72 8.32 9.03
CA GLN A 158 9.01 9.27 8.17
C GLN A 158 9.95 10.04 7.25
N ILE A 159 11.10 10.48 7.76
CA ILE A 159 12.13 11.13 6.96
C ILE A 159 12.61 10.18 5.86
N MET A 160 12.91 8.92 6.18
CA MET A 160 13.33 7.94 5.19
C MET A 160 12.25 7.70 4.12
N PHE A 161 10.98 7.59 4.52
CA PHE A 161 9.87 7.44 3.58
C PHE A 161 9.76 8.61 2.61
N HIS A 162 9.73 9.84 3.11
CA HIS A 162 9.62 11.03 2.26
C HIS A 162 10.86 11.24 1.40
N LEU A 163 12.06 10.96 1.92
CA LEU A 163 13.31 11.06 1.17
C LEU A 163 13.36 10.05 0.03
N GLY A 164 12.99 8.78 0.30
CA GLY A 164 12.90 7.74 -0.73
C GLY A 164 11.90 8.11 -1.82
N ARG A 165 10.77 8.70 -1.43
CA ARG A 165 9.76 9.20 -2.37
C ARG A 165 10.29 10.36 -3.22
N LEU A 166 10.89 11.39 -2.63
CA LEU A 166 11.42 12.54 -3.37
C LEU A 166 12.52 12.13 -4.37
N LEU A 167 13.48 11.33 -3.92
CA LEU A 167 14.59 10.86 -4.77
C LEU A 167 14.09 9.96 -5.90
N THR A 168 13.18 9.03 -5.61
CA THR A 168 12.66 8.12 -6.64
C THR A 168 11.86 8.88 -7.69
N PHE A 169 11.02 9.84 -7.30
CA PHE A 169 10.26 10.64 -8.26
C PHE A 169 11.15 11.56 -9.09
N PHE A 170 12.20 12.14 -8.51
CA PHE A 170 13.19 12.90 -9.28
C PHE A 170 13.89 12.02 -10.32
N VAL A 171 14.47 10.89 -9.89
CA VAL A 171 15.24 10.00 -10.77
C VAL A 171 14.34 9.36 -11.84
N LEU A 172 13.24 8.73 -11.44
CA LEU A 172 12.35 8.05 -12.38
C LEU A 172 11.56 9.04 -13.24
N GLY A 173 11.23 10.22 -12.71
CA GLY A 173 10.66 11.31 -13.50
C GLY A 173 11.60 11.76 -14.62
N GLY A 174 12.90 11.86 -14.32
CA GLY A 174 13.91 12.17 -15.33
C GLY A 174 14.10 11.05 -16.34
N VAL A 175 14.14 9.79 -15.88
CA VAL A 175 14.23 8.61 -16.77
C VAL A 175 13.03 8.55 -17.73
N ILE A 176 11.81 8.77 -17.23
CA ILE A 176 10.63 8.81 -18.10
C ILE A 176 10.70 10.02 -19.04
N GLY A 177 11.18 11.18 -18.58
CA GLY A 177 11.38 12.35 -19.44
C GLY A 177 12.38 12.12 -20.58
N THR A 178 13.50 11.44 -20.34
CA THR A 178 14.45 11.08 -21.43
C THR A 178 13.86 10.06 -22.37
N ILE A 179 13.19 9.05 -21.85
CA ILE A 179 12.48 8.05 -22.64
C ILE A 179 11.48 8.75 -23.58
N GLY A 180 10.85 9.85 -23.13
CA GLY A 180 9.96 10.69 -23.93
C GLY A 180 10.56 11.27 -25.21
N SER A 181 11.86 11.55 -25.24
CA SER A 181 12.53 12.02 -26.47
C SER A 181 12.75 10.92 -27.52
N ALA A 182 12.69 9.65 -27.11
CA ALA A 182 12.93 8.49 -27.98
C ALA A 182 11.64 7.69 -28.28
N LEU A 183 10.59 7.87 -27.46
CA LEU A 183 9.33 7.15 -27.62
C LEU A 183 8.33 7.93 -28.48
N HIS A 184 8.17 7.48 -29.73
CA HIS A 184 6.85 7.48 -30.34
C HIS A 184 6.06 6.34 -29.67
N LEU A 185 5.32 6.65 -28.60
CA LEU A 185 4.60 5.65 -27.82
C LEU A 185 3.68 4.84 -28.75
N ASN A 186 4.03 3.56 -28.95
CA ASN A 186 3.14 2.62 -29.59
C ASN A 186 1.92 2.43 -28.68
N TRP A 187 0.76 2.80 -29.19
CA TRP A 187 -0.53 2.70 -28.51
C TRP A 187 -0.74 1.37 -27.79
N THR A 188 -0.33 0.27 -28.43
CA THR A 188 -0.48 -1.09 -27.89
C THR A 188 0.31 -1.30 -26.60
N VAL A 189 1.50 -0.69 -26.46
CA VAL A 189 2.33 -0.83 -25.26
C VAL A 189 1.69 -0.10 -24.08
N ASN A 190 1.16 1.10 -24.29
CA ASN A 190 0.41 1.83 -23.26
C ASN A 190 -0.85 1.08 -22.84
N LEU A 191 -1.55 0.45 -23.78
CA LEU A 191 -2.74 -0.34 -23.47
C LEU A 191 -2.41 -1.54 -22.57
N ILE A 192 -1.37 -2.31 -22.92
CA ILE A 192 -0.95 -3.50 -22.15
C ILE A 192 -0.51 -3.12 -20.74
N ILE A 193 0.35 -2.11 -20.60
CA ILE A 193 0.84 -1.67 -19.28
C ILE A 193 -0.32 -1.19 -18.41
N SER A 194 -1.22 -0.38 -18.96
CA SER A 194 -2.39 0.13 -18.24
C SER A 194 -3.33 -0.99 -17.80
N MET A 195 -3.50 -2.03 -18.63
CA MET A 195 -4.29 -3.22 -18.29
C MET A 195 -3.70 -3.99 -17.12
N VAL A 196 -2.39 -4.26 -17.17
CA VAL A 196 -1.68 -4.96 -16.09
C VAL A 196 -1.77 -4.18 -14.78
N VAL A 197 -1.55 -2.86 -14.84
CA VAL A 197 -1.66 -1.98 -13.66
C VAL A 197 -3.08 -1.98 -13.10
N GLY A 198 -4.11 -1.84 -13.94
CA GLY A 198 -5.52 -1.88 -13.53
C GLY A 198 -5.90 -3.20 -12.84
N LEU A 199 -5.44 -4.33 -13.36
CA LEU A 199 -5.67 -5.65 -12.75
C LEU A 199 -4.95 -5.79 -11.40
N VAL A 200 -3.70 -5.34 -11.30
CA VAL A 200 -2.97 -5.35 -10.02
C VAL A 200 -3.67 -4.48 -8.98
N MET A 201 -4.15 -3.29 -9.35
CA MET A 201 -4.94 -2.44 -8.45
C MET A 201 -6.20 -3.13 -7.97
N LEU A 202 -6.92 -3.79 -8.87
CA LEU A 202 -8.15 -4.49 -8.55
C LEU A 202 -7.88 -5.54 -7.47
N VAL A 203 -6.83 -6.34 -7.65
CA VAL A 203 -6.37 -7.34 -6.67
C VAL A 203 -6.00 -6.69 -5.33
N LEU A 204 -5.27 -5.56 -5.35
CA LEU A 204 -4.92 -4.83 -4.13
C LEU A 204 -6.16 -4.28 -3.41
N GLY A 205 -7.13 -3.73 -4.13
CA GLY A 205 -8.41 -3.28 -3.59
C GLY A 205 -9.18 -4.41 -2.92
N PHE A 206 -9.31 -5.57 -3.58
CA PHE A 206 -9.94 -6.75 -2.98
C PHE A 206 -9.20 -7.25 -1.73
N ASN A 207 -7.87 -7.21 -1.73
CA ASN A 207 -7.07 -7.60 -0.57
C ASN A 207 -7.29 -6.66 0.63
N LEU A 208 -7.41 -5.35 0.39
CA LEU A 208 -7.70 -4.36 1.43
C LEU A 208 -9.09 -4.50 2.04
N LEU A 209 -10.07 -4.99 1.27
CA LEU A 209 -11.43 -5.23 1.77
C LEU A 209 -11.56 -6.48 2.65
N ASP A 210 -10.56 -7.38 2.63
CA ASP A 210 -10.52 -8.68 3.34
C ASP A 210 -11.85 -9.49 3.22
N LEU A 211 -12.57 -9.35 2.10
CA LEU A 211 -13.92 -9.91 1.91
C LEU A 211 -13.95 -11.43 1.73
N THR A 212 -12.89 -12.04 1.18
CA THR A 212 -12.83 -13.47 0.92
C THR A 212 -11.44 -14.03 1.23
N ASP A 213 -11.37 -15.29 1.68
CA ASP A 213 -10.08 -15.98 1.89
C ASP A 213 -9.43 -16.39 0.55
N PHE A 214 -10.18 -16.30 -0.55
CA PHE A 214 -9.74 -16.63 -1.90
C PHE A 214 -8.68 -15.67 -2.44
N THR A 215 -8.76 -14.37 -2.13
CA THR A 215 -7.78 -13.38 -2.60
C THR A 215 -6.43 -13.49 -1.89
N GLN A 216 -6.40 -14.07 -0.68
CA GLN A 216 -5.16 -14.38 0.03
C GLN A 216 -4.29 -15.42 -0.70
N LYS A 217 -4.88 -16.27 -1.55
CA LYS A 217 -4.13 -17.20 -2.42
C LYS A 217 -3.44 -16.51 -3.61
N PHE A 218 -4.00 -15.39 -4.07
CA PHE A 218 -3.51 -14.63 -5.23
C PHE A 218 -2.59 -13.46 -4.86
N GLN A 219 -2.18 -13.34 -3.59
CA GLN A 219 -1.20 -12.34 -3.20
C GLN A 219 0.11 -12.58 -3.97
N ILE A 220 0.43 -11.64 -4.87
CA ILE A 220 1.74 -11.53 -5.51
C ILE A 220 2.69 -11.10 -4.39
N VAL A 221 3.40 -12.06 -3.82
CA VAL A 221 4.39 -11.79 -2.78
C VAL A 221 5.71 -12.39 -3.19
N MET A 222 6.77 -11.68 -2.85
CA MET A 222 8.16 -12.04 -3.10
C MET A 222 8.42 -13.51 -2.70
N PRO A 223 8.96 -14.35 -3.61
CA PRO A 223 9.27 -15.75 -3.33
C PRO A 223 10.13 -15.90 -2.07
N LYS A 224 9.90 -16.96 -1.27
CA LYS A 224 10.58 -17.20 0.02
C LYS A 224 12.11 -17.12 -0.06
N HIS A 225 12.71 -17.44 -1.20
CA HIS A 225 14.16 -17.37 -1.42
C HIS A 225 14.67 -15.93 -1.58
N ILE A 226 13.92 -15.10 -2.31
CA ILE A 226 14.23 -13.67 -2.44
C ILE A 226 13.93 -12.99 -1.12
N ALA A 227 12.79 -13.31 -0.50
CA ALA A 227 12.44 -12.83 0.83
C ALA A 227 13.50 -13.21 1.88
N LYS A 228 14.05 -14.44 1.90
CA LYS A 228 15.15 -14.77 2.83
C LYS A 228 16.42 -13.98 2.56
N LYS A 229 16.79 -13.77 1.30
CA LYS A 229 18.03 -13.06 0.92
C LYS A 229 17.92 -11.54 1.15
N VAL A 230 16.70 -11.02 1.02
CA VAL A 230 16.32 -9.62 1.22
C VAL A 230 16.00 -9.35 2.70
N LEU A 231 15.38 -10.26 3.45
CA LEU A 231 15.08 -10.09 4.88
C LEU A 231 16.19 -10.60 5.83
N ALA A 232 17.26 -11.23 5.33
CA ALA A 232 18.38 -11.72 6.17
C ALA A 232 19.19 -10.63 6.89
N PRO A 233 19.44 -9.42 6.33
CA PRO A 233 20.09 -8.37 7.09
C PRO A 233 19.04 -7.59 7.88
N ARG A 234 18.67 -8.14 9.04
CA ARG A 234 17.62 -7.62 9.94
C ARG A 234 17.84 -6.18 10.40
N GLU A 235 19.06 -5.65 10.37
CA GLU A 235 19.33 -4.26 10.75
C GLU A 235 19.24 -3.26 9.58
N VAL A 236 19.60 -3.69 8.37
CA VAL A 236 19.63 -2.81 7.19
C VAL A 236 18.22 -2.65 6.59
N PHE A 237 17.41 -3.70 6.63
CA PHE A 237 16.03 -3.63 6.12
C PHE A 237 15.08 -2.87 7.03
N ASN A 238 15.22 -2.96 8.36
CA ASN A 238 14.42 -2.09 9.25
C ASN A 238 14.74 -0.60 9.04
N PHE A 239 15.97 -0.29 8.61
CA PHE A 239 16.35 1.07 8.29
C PHE A 239 15.87 1.52 6.90
N PHE A 240 16.11 0.75 5.84
CA PHE A 240 15.82 1.16 4.46
C PHE A 240 14.40 0.84 3.98
N THR A 241 13.63 0.02 4.68
CA THR A 241 12.25 -0.32 4.26
C THR A 241 11.38 0.92 4.07
N PRO A 242 11.35 1.91 4.98
CA PRO A 242 10.56 3.12 4.77
C PRO A 242 10.96 3.86 3.50
N PHE A 243 12.26 3.94 3.20
CA PHE A 243 12.79 4.53 1.97
C PHE A 243 12.28 3.82 0.71
N LEU A 244 12.38 2.49 0.67
CA LEU A 244 11.89 1.70 -0.46
C LEU A 244 10.38 1.83 -0.64
N VAL A 245 9.62 1.79 0.46
CA VAL A 245 8.16 1.93 0.41
C VAL A 245 7.77 3.34 -0.07
N GLY A 246 8.51 4.37 0.32
CA GLY A 246 8.38 5.72 -0.22
C GLY A 246 8.63 5.77 -1.73
N GLY A 247 9.70 5.12 -2.21
CA GLY A 247 10.00 5.03 -3.63
C GLY A 247 8.93 4.28 -4.44
N LEU A 248 8.40 3.19 -3.89
CA LEU A 248 7.33 2.40 -4.53
C LEU A 248 6.04 3.20 -4.77
N THR A 249 5.84 4.32 -4.08
CA THR A 249 4.70 5.21 -4.35
C THR A 249 4.74 5.84 -5.74
N PHE A 250 5.87 5.81 -6.45
CA PHE A 250 5.95 6.22 -7.85
C PHE A 250 5.11 5.31 -8.74
N PHE A 251 5.15 4.00 -8.48
CA PHE A 251 4.40 3.01 -9.25
C PHE A 251 2.95 2.87 -8.77
N MET A 252 2.55 3.66 -7.77
CA MET A 252 1.17 3.65 -7.29
C MET A 252 0.27 4.33 -8.32
N PRO A 253 -0.75 3.62 -8.82
CA PRO A 253 -1.65 4.13 -9.85
C PRO A 253 -2.69 5.06 -9.23
N CYS A 254 -2.26 6.28 -8.95
CA CYS A 254 -3.15 7.40 -8.67
C CYS A 254 -3.27 8.27 -9.93
N GLY A 255 -4.47 8.69 -10.30
CA GLY A 255 -4.72 9.48 -11.52
C GLY A 255 -3.81 10.72 -11.63
N PHE A 256 -3.64 11.48 -10.53
CA PHE A 256 -2.75 12.64 -10.51
C PHE A 256 -1.27 12.29 -10.77
N THR A 257 -0.79 11.20 -10.17
CA THR A 257 0.59 10.72 -10.40
C THR A 257 0.76 10.24 -11.84
N GLN A 258 -0.21 9.51 -12.39
CA GLN A 258 -0.19 9.03 -13.77
C GLN A 258 -0.21 10.19 -14.78
N SER A 259 -1.06 11.20 -14.58
CA SER A 259 -1.09 12.38 -15.46
C SER A 259 0.24 13.14 -15.40
N MET A 260 0.85 13.27 -14.23
CA MET A 260 2.19 13.85 -14.11
C MET A 260 3.28 12.97 -14.75
N GLN A 261 3.15 11.64 -14.73
CA GLN A 261 4.08 10.71 -15.39
C GLN A 261 4.01 10.86 -16.90
N ILE A 262 2.79 10.99 -17.43
CA ILE A 262 2.55 11.25 -18.85
C ILE A 262 3.07 12.64 -19.24
N TYR A 263 2.87 13.66 -18.41
CA TYR A 263 3.43 14.99 -18.68
C TYR A 263 4.97 14.99 -18.58
N ALA A 264 5.56 14.31 -17.59
CA ALA A 264 7.01 14.15 -17.49
C ALA A 264 7.57 13.49 -18.76
N LEU A 265 6.89 12.45 -19.26
CA LEU A 265 7.19 11.79 -20.53
C LEU A 265 7.10 12.76 -21.71
N SER A 266 6.08 13.61 -21.79
CA SER A 266 5.94 14.57 -22.90
C SER A 266 7.01 15.68 -22.89
N THR A 267 7.72 15.90 -21.77
CA THR A 267 8.77 16.93 -21.70
C THR A 267 10.02 16.61 -22.53
N GLY A 268 10.25 15.34 -22.89
CA GLY A 268 11.39 14.90 -23.69
C GLY A 268 12.77 15.21 -23.09
N SER A 269 12.87 15.49 -21.79
CA SER A 269 14.12 15.90 -21.13
C SER A 269 14.22 15.33 -19.72
N PHE A 270 15.40 14.84 -19.35
CA PHE A 270 15.69 14.36 -18.00
C PHE A 270 15.35 15.41 -16.95
N PHE A 271 15.91 16.61 -17.09
CA PHE A 271 15.78 17.64 -16.06
C PHE A 271 14.35 18.17 -15.95
N LYS A 272 13.65 18.36 -17.08
CA LYS A 272 12.26 18.82 -17.05
C LYS A 272 11.35 17.77 -16.40
N GLY A 273 11.46 16.50 -16.79
CA GLY A 273 10.69 15.41 -16.19
C GLY A 273 11.00 15.22 -14.70
N ALA A 274 12.29 15.27 -14.32
CA ALA A 274 12.74 15.13 -12.93
C ALA A 274 12.22 16.25 -12.03
N LEU A 275 12.36 17.52 -12.46
CA LEU A 275 11.91 18.68 -11.70
C LEU A 275 10.38 18.74 -11.58
N THR A 276 9.66 18.48 -12.67
CA THR A 276 8.19 18.38 -12.63
C THR A 276 7.75 17.37 -11.57
N MET A 277 8.35 16.18 -11.56
CA MET A 277 7.98 15.12 -10.63
C MET A 277 8.37 15.43 -9.18
N LEU A 278 9.55 16.02 -8.99
CA LEU A 278 9.99 16.45 -7.68
C LEU A 278 9.04 17.50 -7.10
N ILE A 279 8.68 18.51 -7.88
CA ILE A 279 7.81 19.61 -7.45
C ILE A 279 6.39 19.12 -7.19
N PHE A 280 5.87 18.21 -8.02
CA PHE A 280 4.62 17.51 -7.75
C PHE A 280 4.63 16.80 -6.40
N VAL A 281 5.68 16.01 -6.10
CA VAL A 281 5.78 15.31 -4.80
C VAL A 281 5.97 16.27 -3.64
N LEU A 282 6.73 17.35 -3.82
CA LEU A 282 6.85 18.41 -2.81
C LEU A 282 5.48 19.00 -2.48
N GLY A 283 4.61 19.19 -3.48
CA GLY A 283 3.22 19.62 -3.26
C GLY A 283 2.43 18.65 -2.38
N THR A 284 2.74 17.35 -2.42
CA THR A 284 2.04 16.36 -1.57
C THR A 284 2.62 16.19 -0.17
N LEU A 285 3.81 16.75 0.08
CA LEU A 285 4.56 16.56 1.32
C LEU A 285 3.85 17.16 2.54
N PRO A 286 3.29 18.39 2.52
CA PRO A 286 2.70 19.01 3.70
C PRO A 286 1.60 18.16 4.34
N MET A 287 0.65 17.67 3.54
CA MET A 287 -0.49 16.88 4.04
C MET A 287 -0.04 15.50 4.52
N LEU A 288 0.84 14.82 3.77
CA LEU A 288 1.31 13.50 4.16
C LEU A 288 2.21 13.54 5.39
N SER A 289 3.04 14.57 5.54
CA SER A 289 3.80 14.78 6.77
C SER A 289 2.87 15.12 7.94
N LEU A 290 1.85 15.96 7.74
CA LEU A 290 0.85 16.25 8.77
C LEU A 290 0.18 14.95 9.26
N LEU A 291 -0.27 14.08 8.34
CA LEU A 291 -0.86 12.79 8.71
C LEU A 291 0.13 11.87 9.41
N SER A 292 1.37 11.82 8.93
CA SER A 292 2.45 11.01 9.50
C SER A 292 2.71 11.36 10.96
N PHE A 293 2.76 12.66 11.25
CA PHE A 293 3.02 13.20 12.59
C PHE A 293 1.76 13.34 13.46
N SER A 294 0.56 13.41 12.89
CA SER A 294 -0.71 13.51 13.64
C SER A 294 -1.30 12.14 14.00
N SER A 295 -1.03 11.11 13.20
CA SER A 295 -1.50 9.74 13.43
C SER A 295 -0.98 9.11 14.72
N PHE A 296 -0.04 9.74 15.41
CA PHE A 296 0.48 9.26 16.67
C PHE A 296 -0.54 9.29 17.82
N SER A 297 -1.70 9.93 17.66
CA SER A 297 -2.79 9.96 18.65
C SER A 297 -4.10 9.31 18.19
N ILE A 298 -4.31 9.09 16.88
CA ILE A 298 -5.66 8.94 16.30
C ILE A 298 -6.13 7.48 16.11
N ILE A 299 -5.23 6.49 15.99
CA ILE A 299 -5.69 5.12 15.69
C ILE A 299 -5.87 4.32 16.98
N SER A 300 -7.04 4.51 17.60
CA SER A 300 -7.60 3.48 18.46
C SER A 300 -7.99 2.25 17.62
N LYS A 301 -7.88 1.04 18.20
CA LYS A 301 -8.18 -0.24 17.54
C LYS A 301 -9.45 -0.29 16.65
N PRO A 302 -10.60 0.37 16.97
CA PRO A 302 -11.81 0.23 16.15
C PRO A 302 -11.77 0.96 14.79
N TRP A 303 -10.92 1.97 14.60
CA TRP A 303 -10.93 2.78 13.36
C TRP A 303 -10.07 2.18 12.24
N GLN A 304 -9.17 1.26 12.57
CA GLN A 304 -8.25 0.64 11.62
C GLN A 304 -9.00 -0.18 10.56
N GLY A 305 -10.03 -0.94 10.95
CA GLY A 305 -10.83 -1.75 10.03
C GLY A 305 -11.65 -0.90 9.06
N ILE A 306 -12.26 0.18 9.55
CA ILE A 306 -13.00 1.16 8.73
C ILE A 306 -12.06 1.79 7.69
N PHE A 307 -10.87 2.23 8.12
CA PHE A 307 -9.88 2.86 7.25
C PHE A 307 -9.46 1.95 6.07
N PHE A 308 -9.08 0.70 6.34
CA PHE A 308 -8.67 -0.24 5.29
C PHE A 308 -9.82 -0.59 4.34
N LYS A 309 -11.05 -0.71 4.85
CA LYS A 309 -12.24 -0.91 4.01
C LYS A 309 -12.52 0.29 3.12
N THR A 310 -12.43 1.52 3.65
CA THR A 310 -12.56 2.75 2.85
C THR A 310 -11.49 2.83 1.77
N ALA A 311 -10.22 2.60 2.13
CA ALA A 311 -9.12 2.59 1.17
C ALA A 311 -9.29 1.51 0.10
N GLY A 312 -9.71 0.29 0.47
CA GLY A 312 -9.99 -0.81 -0.45
C GLY A 312 -11.11 -0.49 -1.43
N LEU A 313 -12.21 0.12 -0.96
CA LEU A 313 -13.32 0.56 -1.80
C LEU A 313 -12.87 1.61 -2.82
N ILE A 314 -12.08 2.61 -2.38
CA ILE A 314 -11.56 3.67 -3.26
C ILE A 314 -10.59 3.10 -4.30
N VAL A 315 -9.64 2.25 -3.89
CA VAL A 315 -8.69 1.60 -4.81
C VAL A 315 -9.42 0.75 -5.84
N MET A 316 -10.42 -0.01 -5.41
CA MET A 316 -11.23 -0.83 -6.31
C MET A 316 -12.03 0.02 -7.30
N ALA A 317 -12.67 1.09 -6.84
CA ALA A 317 -13.39 2.02 -7.70
C ALA A 317 -12.46 2.67 -8.73
N MET A 318 -11.26 3.08 -8.31
CA MET A 318 -10.24 3.66 -9.21
C MET A 318 -9.68 2.63 -10.20
N ALA A 319 -9.49 1.38 -9.78
CA ALA A 319 -9.07 0.29 -10.66
C ALA A 319 -10.10 0.04 -11.77
N ILE A 320 -11.37 -0.05 -11.38
CA ILE A 320 -12.50 -0.21 -12.31
C ILE A 320 -12.57 1.00 -13.25
N PHE A 321 -12.48 2.22 -12.72
CA PHE A 321 -12.46 3.45 -13.52
C PHE A 321 -11.32 3.46 -14.54
N ASN A 322 -10.10 3.09 -14.14
CA ASN A 322 -8.94 3.03 -15.03
C ASN A 322 -9.13 1.98 -16.14
N LEU A 323 -9.62 0.79 -15.78
CA LEU A 323 -9.95 -0.26 -16.76
C LEU A 323 -11.06 0.19 -17.73
N LEU A 324 -12.11 0.86 -17.25
CA LEU A 324 -13.17 1.37 -18.11
C LEU A 324 -12.66 2.47 -19.06
N ASN A 325 -11.82 3.39 -18.57
CA ASN A 325 -11.16 4.37 -19.43
C ASN A 325 -10.28 3.68 -20.48
N LEU A 326 -9.58 2.62 -20.11
CA LEU A 326 -8.78 1.84 -21.05
C LEU A 326 -9.62 1.22 -22.18
N LEU A 327 -10.78 0.65 -21.85
CA LEU A 327 -11.73 0.13 -22.84
C LEU A 327 -12.31 1.23 -23.72
N ALA A 328 -12.57 2.41 -23.15
CA ALA A 328 -13.08 3.56 -23.90
C ALA A 328 -12.02 4.07 -24.90
N VAL A 329 -10.79 4.19 -24.42
CA VAL A 329 -9.61 4.54 -25.20
C VAL A 329 -9.36 3.52 -26.33
N ALA A 330 -9.57 2.23 -26.07
CA ALA A 330 -9.50 1.18 -27.09
C ALA A 330 -10.67 1.16 -28.10
N GLY A 331 -11.67 2.05 -27.95
CA GLY A 331 -12.83 2.15 -28.84
C GLY A 331 -13.90 1.08 -28.63
N ILE A 332 -13.86 0.33 -27.52
CA ILE A 332 -14.81 -0.75 -27.23
C ILE A 332 -16.10 -0.20 -26.59
N ILE A 333 -15.99 0.85 -25.78
CA ILE A 333 -17.11 1.51 -25.09
C ILE A 333 -17.02 3.03 -25.25
N ASN A 334 -18.13 3.73 -25.02
CA ASN A 334 -18.09 5.19 -24.92
C ASN A 334 -17.42 5.62 -23.60
N PRO A 335 -16.66 6.74 -23.60
CA PRO A 335 -16.09 7.30 -22.37
C PRO A 335 -17.21 7.62 -21.38
N ILE A 336 -17.09 7.06 -20.17
CA ILE A 336 -18.09 7.19 -19.10
C ILE A 336 -18.11 8.61 -18.53
N PHE A 337 -16.96 9.28 -18.60
CA PHE A 337 -16.80 10.68 -18.26
C PHE A 337 -16.25 11.41 -19.49
N ASN A 338 -16.97 12.43 -19.97
CA ASN A 338 -16.41 13.44 -20.86
C ASN A 338 -15.43 14.26 -20.00
N LEU A 339 -14.20 13.77 -19.86
CA LEU A 339 -13.08 14.49 -19.26
C LEU A 339 -12.39 15.34 -20.31
#